data_AF-A0A1C5WWI5-F1
#
_entry.id   AF-A0A1C5WWI5-F1
#
_cell.length_a   1.000
_cell.length_b   1.000
_cell.length_c   1.000
_cell.angle_alpha   90.00
_cell.angle_beta   90.00
_cell.angle_gamma   90.00
#
_symmetry.space_group_name_H-M   'P 1'
#
loop_
_entity.id
_entity.type
_entity.pdbx_description
1 polymer ?
#
loop_
_entity_poly.entity_id
_entity_poly.type
_entity_poly.pdbx_seq_one_letter_code
_entity_poly.pdbx_strand_id
1 'polypeptide(L)'
;MEITRFVKRAKRKDADAFTELMESQMQNMYKVARSILSRDEDVADAISDTILVCWEKIDTLKKNRFFRTWMTRILINKCNDILRAGQRTVFTDEPLEIEYMENEFLNLEWILKGSNESQKFDINKEFGNTGVKLVSAEISALGLELVSDYPKGCKYADMNGEHQPPSFAGVKMKDGKVYTYESVVDGSGEQFETGSSGKLYGKFTETVTTKKILEVKQIKALLFFKKSAGDSETYKAEDYYEIPLEVEK
;
A
#
# COMPACT_ATOMS: atom_id res chain seq x y z
N MET A 1 -8.38 -11.44 5.04
CA MET A 1 -8.64 -12.43 6.13
C MET A 1 -7.78 -13.72 6.12
N GLU A 2 -7.34 -14.28 4.97
CA GLU A 2 -6.54 -15.54 4.91
C GLU A 2 -5.03 -15.37 5.19
N ILE A 3 -4.40 -14.31 4.65
CA ILE A 3 -2.93 -14.10 4.67
C ILE A 3 -2.36 -14.03 6.10
N THR A 4 -3.04 -13.37 7.04
CA THR A 4 -2.54 -13.23 8.42
C THR A 4 -2.47 -14.56 9.17
N ARG A 5 -3.33 -15.53 8.83
CA ARG A 5 -3.30 -16.88 9.39
C ARG A 5 -2.09 -17.65 8.87
N PHE A 6 -1.83 -17.61 7.58
CA PHE A 6 -0.64 -18.21 6.98
C PHE A 6 0.65 -17.58 7.52
N VAL A 7 0.71 -16.26 7.66
CA VAL A 7 1.86 -15.56 8.28
C VAL A 7 2.08 -16.02 9.73
N LYS A 8 1.02 -16.19 10.53
CA LYS A 8 1.16 -16.70 11.92
C LYS A 8 1.79 -18.10 11.94
N ARG A 9 1.37 -18.99 11.04
CA ARG A 9 1.88 -20.36 10.94
C ARG A 9 3.30 -20.39 10.39
N ALA A 10 3.56 -19.67 9.30
CA ALA A 10 4.87 -19.56 8.68
C ALA A 10 5.92 -18.98 9.65
N LYS A 11 5.55 -18.03 10.53
CA LYS A 11 6.41 -17.55 11.63
C LYS A 11 6.84 -18.64 12.61
N ARG A 12 6.03 -19.70 12.76
CA ARG A 12 6.35 -20.89 13.55
C ARG A 12 7.11 -21.94 12.74
N LYS A 13 7.67 -21.56 11.59
CA LYS A 13 8.43 -22.41 10.66
C LYS A 13 7.60 -23.58 10.10
N ASP A 14 6.30 -23.37 9.95
CA ASP A 14 5.41 -24.24 9.18
C ASP A 14 5.68 -24.00 7.67
N ALA A 15 6.35 -24.96 7.03
CA ALA A 15 6.80 -24.85 5.65
C ALA A 15 5.62 -24.82 4.66
N ASP A 16 4.59 -25.64 4.88
CA ASP A 16 3.42 -25.70 4.01
C ASP A 16 2.66 -24.36 4.03
N ALA A 17 2.47 -23.80 5.22
CA ALA A 17 1.86 -22.48 5.36
C ALA A 17 2.67 -21.35 4.71
N PHE A 18 3.99 -21.49 4.68
CA PHE A 18 4.86 -20.52 4.01
C PHE A 18 4.79 -20.66 2.49
N THR A 19 4.78 -21.89 1.97
CA THR A 19 4.63 -22.17 0.54
C THR A 19 3.32 -21.58 0.02
N GLU A 20 2.19 -21.88 0.67
CA GLU A 20 0.88 -21.32 0.30
C GLU A 20 0.88 -19.78 0.36
N LEU A 21 1.55 -19.21 1.36
CA LEU A 21 1.71 -17.76 1.47
C LEU A 21 2.51 -17.18 0.30
N MET A 22 3.61 -17.80 -0.11
CA MET A 22 4.45 -17.31 -1.21
C MET A 22 3.75 -17.47 -2.56
N GLU A 23 3.09 -18.60 -2.79
CA GLU A 23 2.30 -18.86 -4.00
C GLU A 23 1.22 -17.80 -4.19
N SER A 24 0.51 -17.44 -3.11
CA SER A 24 -0.50 -16.38 -3.14
C SER A 24 0.06 -15.00 -3.53
N GLN A 25 1.37 -14.80 -3.37
CA GLN A 25 2.06 -13.54 -3.67
C GLN A 25 2.87 -13.57 -4.97
N MET A 26 2.98 -14.72 -5.63
CA MET A 26 3.85 -14.91 -6.80
C MET A 26 3.55 -13.91 -7.92
N GLN A 27 2.27 -13.76 -8.29
CA GLN A 27 1.86 -12.83 -9.36
C GLN A 27 2.16 -11.36 -8.99
N ASN A 28 2.04 -11.00 -7.72
CA ASN A 28 2.33 -9.65 -7.24
C ASN A 28 3.84 -9.37 -7.30
N MET A 29 4.65 -10.31 -6.84
CA MET A 29 6.11 -10.21 -6.92
C MET A 29 6.57 -10.09 -8.37
N TYR A 30 6.04 -10.91 -9.28
CA TYR A 30 6.37 -10.83 -10.70
C TYR A 30 6.06 -9.46 -11.31
N LYS A 31 4.85 -8.92 -11.09
CA LYS A 31 4.48 -7.59 -11.60
C LYS A 31 5.42 -6.49 -11.12
N VAL A 32 5.75 -6.49 -9.82
CA VAL A 32 6.66 -5.49 -9.24
C VAL A 32 8.07 -5.66 -9.79
N ALA A 33 8.64 -6.86 -9.73
CA ALA A 33 9.99 -7.11 -10.22
C ALA A 33 10.13 -6.81 -11.72
N ARG A 34 9.13 -7.17 -12.55
CA ARG A 34 9.14 -6.90 -13.99
C ARG A 34 9.05 -5.41 -14.33
N SER A 35 8.47 -4.60 -13.46
CA SER A 35 8.49 -3.13 -13.62
C SER A 35 9.86 -2.50 -13.34
N ILE A 36 10.77 -3.24 -12.70
CA ILE A 36 12.12 -2.78 -12.32
C ILE A 36 13.19 -3.43 -13.22
N LEU A 37 13.04 -4.71 -13.52
CA LEU A 37 14.02 -5.53 -14.24
C LEU A 37 13.56 -5.86 -15.65
N SER A 38 14.50 -5.76 -16.59
CA SER A 38 14.21 -5.92 -18.02
C SER A 38 14.28 -7.36 -18.52
N ARG A 39 14.95 -8.27 -17.81
CA ARG A 39 15.09 -9.69 -18.18
C ARG A 39 14.27 -10.56 -17.24
N ASP A 40 13.59 -11.57 -17.80
CA ASP A 40 12.79 -12.50 -17.00
C ASP A 40 13.64 -13.39 -16.08
N GLU A 41 14.90 -13.65 -16.45
CA GLU A 41 15.90 -14.33 -15.60
C GLU A 41 16.17 -13.53 -14.32
N ASP A 42 16.50 -12.24 -14.46
CA ASP A 42 16.74 -11.35 -13.32
C ASP A 42 15.51 -11.23 -12.41
N VAL A 43 14.30 -11.22 -13.01
CA VAL A 43 13.04 -11.23 -12.25
C VAL A 43 12.90 -12.52 -11.44
N ALA A 44 13.14 -13.68 -12.04
CA ALA A 44 13.06 -14.96 -11.35
C ALA A 44 14.08 -15.06 -10.21
N ASP A 45 15.30 -14.56 -10.42
CA ASP A 45 16.35 -14.50 -9.41
C ASP A 45 15.95 -13.60 -8.24
N ALA A 46 15.47 -12.38 -8.52
CA ALA A 46 15.01 -11.45 -7.49
C ALA A 46 13.87 -12.04 -6.63
N ILE A 47 12.91 -12.74 -7.26
CA ILE A 47 11.80 -13.39 -6.57
C ILE A 47 12.30 -14.54 -5.69
N SER A 48 13.18 -15.39 -6.23
CA SER A 48 13.73 -16.53 -5.50
C SER A 48 14.50 -16.08 -4.26
N ASP A 49 15.36 -15.07 -4.42
CA ASP A 49 16.09 -14.43 -3.33
C ASP A 49 15.15 -13.79 -2.30
N THR A 50 14.04 -13.21 -2.75
CA THR A 50 13.03 -12.62 -1.86
C THR A 50 12.35 -13.68 -1.02
N ILE A 51 11.94 -14.79 -1.64
CA ILE A 51 11.32 -15.92 -0.94
C ILE A 51 12.26 -16.46 0.14
N LEU A 52 13.55 -16.62 -0.18
CA LEU A 52 14.55 -17.07 0.79
C LEU A 52 14.67 -16.11 1.99
N VAL A 53 14.84 -14.81 1.73
CA VAL A 53 14.92 -13.80 2.80
C VAL A 53 13.63 -13.74 3.60
N CYS A 54 12.48 -13.91 2.95
CA CYS A 54 11.19 -14.00 3.63
C CYS A 54 11.18 -15.19 4.59
N TRP A 55 11.56 -16.39 4.16
CA TRP A 55 11.61 -17.58 5.02
C TRP A 55 12.51 -17.38 6.24
N GLU A 56 13.71 -16.82 6.02
CA GLU A 56 14.69 -16.59 7.06
C GLU A 56 14.20 -15.59 8.11
N LYS A 57 13.61 -14.48 7.66
CA LYS A 57 13.33 -13.30 8.50
C LYS A 57 11.85 -13.08 8.83
N ILE A 58 10.96 -14.01 8.48
CA ILE A 58 9.50 -13.83 8.69
C ILE A 58 9.13 -13.59 10.17
N ASP A 59 9.94 -14.07 11.10
CA ASP A 59 9.82 -13.86 12.54
C ASP A 59 10.06 -12.39 12.94
N THR A 60 10.88 -11.65 12.19
CA THR A 60 11.17 -10.23 12.42
C THR A 60 10.02 -9.28 12.04
N LEU A 61 9.05 -9.77 11.25
CA LEU A 61 7.88 -8.98 10.86
C LEU A 61 7.06 -8.59 12.10
N LYS A 62 6.93 -7.30 12.43
CA LYS A 62 6.25 -6.88 13.68
C LYS A 62 4.74 -7.15 13.67
N LYS A 63 4.05 -6.77 12.58
CA LYS A 63 2.60 -6.99 12.43
C LYS A 63 2.33 -7.88 11.22
N ASN A 64 1.68 -9.01 11.43
CA ASN A 64 1.45 -10.01 10.38
C ASN A 64 0.67 -9.50 9.18
N ARG A 65 -0.19 -8.49 9.39
CA ARG A 65 -0.96 -7.84 8.33
C ARG A 65 -0.10 -7.10 7.30
N PHE A 66 1.12 -6.70 7.68
CA PHE A 66 2.05 -6.00 6.78
C PHE A 66 2.99 -6.92 6.00
N PHE A 67 2.70 -8.22 5.96
CA PHE A 67 3.56 -9.20 5.28
C PHE A 67 3.82 -8.83 3.81
N ARG A 68 2.78 -8.50 3.05
CA ARG A 68 2.91 -8.17 1.62
C ARG A 68 3.81 -6.94 1.39
N THR A 69 3.64 -5.90 2.20
CA THR A 69 4.47 -4.69 2.14
C THR A 69 5.92 -4.99 2.49
N TRP A 70 6.14 -5.76 3.55
CA TRP A 70 7.47 -6.17 3.99
C TRP A 70 8.21 -7.00 2.93
N MET A 71 7.54 -7.99 2.36
CA MET A 71 8.04 -8.82 1.26
C MET A 71 8.35 -7.99 0.01
N THR A 72 7.46 -7.08 -0.37
CA THR A 72 7.65 -6.21 -1.56
C THR A 72 8.89 -5.33 -1.42
N ARG A 73 9.21 -4.85 -0.21
CA ARG A 73 10.46 -4.11 0.01
C ARG A 73 11.71 -4.98 -0.12
N ILE A 74 11.66 -6.22 0.38
CA ILE A 74 12.76 -7.17 0.17
C ILE A 74 12.99 -7.35 -1.33
N LEU A 75 11.91 -7.56 -2.09
CA LEU A 75 11.96 -7.72 -3.55
C LEU A 75 12.59 -6.52 -4.27
N ILE A 76 12.18 -5.31 -3.94
CA ILE A 76 12.74 -4.10 -4.54
C ILE A 76 14.24 -4.01 -4.28
N ASN A 77 14.68 -4.32 -3.05
CA ASN A 77 16.12 -4.33 -2.73
C ASN A 77 16.87 -5.37 -3.57
N LYS A 78 16.30 -6.57 -3.75
CA LYS A 78 16.90 -7.61 -4.60
C LYS A 78 16.99 -7.21 -6.06
N CYS A 79 15.97 -6.55 -6.59
CA CYS A 79 16.03 -5.99 -7.94
C CYS A 79 17.16 -4.95 -8.08
N ASN A 80 17.32 -4.07 -7.09
CA ASN A 80 18.37 -3.06 -7.11
C ASN A 80 19.78 -3.65 -6.96
N ASP A 81 19.95 -4.70 -6.16
CA ASP A 81 21.22 -5.42 -6.04
C ASP A 81 21.64 -6.02 -7.40
N ILE A 82 20.70 -6.58 -8.16
CA ILE A 82 20.94 -7.09 -9.53
C ILE A 82 21.35 -5.96 -10.47
N LEU A 83 20.62 -4.84 -10.48
CA LEU A 83 20.96 -3.68 -11.32
C LEU A 83 22.37 -3.16 -11.03
N ARG A 84 22.74 -3.07 -9.75
CA ARG A 84 24.09 -2.64 -9.32
C ARG A 84 25.19 -3.62 -9.72
N ALA A 85 24.90 -4.92 -9.69
CA ALA A 85 25.84 -5.94 -10.12
C ALA A 85 26.11 -5.82 -11.64
N GLY A 86 25.07 -5.57 -12.45
CA GLY A 86 25.18 -5.35 -13.89
C GLY A 86 25.96 -4.08 -14.27
N GLN A 87 25.92 -3.03 -13.44
CA GLN A 87 26.68 -1.78 -13.68
C GLN A 87 28.19 -1.90 -13.42
N ARG A 88 28.67 -2.96 -12.76
CA ARG A 88 30.09 -3.12 -12.43
C ARG A 88 30.95 -3.71 -13.57
N THR A 89 30.38 -3.91 -14.76
CA THR A 89 31.11 -4.47 -15.91
C THR A 89 30.79 -3.72 -17.20
N VAL A 90 31.40 -2.54 -17.39
CA VAL A 90 31.63 -1.97 -18.72
C VAL A 90 33.04 -1.40 -18.75
N PHE A 91 33.99 -2.17 -19.29
CA PHE A 91 35.25 -1.63 -19.80
C PHE A 91 35.10 -1.54 -21.32
N THR A 92 34.84 -0.34 -21.83
CA THR A 92 34.86 -0.04 -23.27
C THR A 92 35.52 1.33 -23.45
N ASP A 93 36.45 1.44 -24.40
CA ASP A 93 37.24 2.66 -24.69
C ASP A 93 36.43 3.76 -25.42
N GLU A 94 35.13 3.56 -25.64
CA GLU A 94 34.21 4.57 -26.20
C GLU A 94 33.15 4.97 -25.17
N PRO A 95 32.86 6.27 -25.01
CA PRO A 95 31.79 6.74 -24.13
C PRO A 95 30.44 6.34 -24.74
N LEU A 96 29.81 5.33 -24.16
CA LEU A 96 28.40 5.03 -24.41
C LEU A 96 27.57 6.13 -23.75
N GLU A 97 26.81 6.90 -24.55
CA GLU A 97 25.67 7.68 -24.04
C GLU A 97 24.59 6.69 -23.58
N ILE A 98 24.76 6.16 -22.38
CA ILE A 98 23.68 5.47 -21.67
C ILE A 98 22.74 6.57 -21.21
N GLU A 99 21.62 6.73 -21.91
CA GLU A 99 20.51 7.54 -21.45
C GLU A 99 19.94 6.86 -20.20
N TYR A 100 20.46 7.25 -19.04
CA TYR A 100 19.94 6.81 -17.76
C TYR A 100 18.49 7.32 -17.67
N MET A 101 17.52 6.41 -17.79
CA MET A 101 16.17 6.66 -17.28
C MET A 101 16.34 7.25 -15.88
N GLU A 102 15.89 8.48 -15.64
CA GLU A 102 15.95 9.14 -14.34
C GLU A 102 15.43 8.16 -13.29
N ASN A 103 16.36 7.60 -12.49
CA ASN A 103 16.05 6.47 -11.63
C ASN A 103 15.23 6.94 -10.42
N GLU A 104 13.91 7.09 -10.59
CA GLU A 104 12.93 7.20 -9.51
C GLU A 104 13.12 6.01 -8.53
N PHE A 105 13.67 4.87 -9.00
CA PHE A 105 13.96 3.64 -8.25
C PHE A 105 15.22 3.63 -7.36
N LEU A 106 16.25 4.41 -7.67
CA LEU A 106 17.39 4.58 -6.74
C LEU A 106 16.96 5.37 -5.50
N ASN A 107 16.01 6.30 -5.67
CA ASN A 107 15.34 6.96 -4.54
C ASN A 107 14.52 5.95 -3.73
N LEU A 108 13.87 4.96 -4.35
CA LEU A 108 13.12 3.92 -3.64
C LEU A 108 14.01 3.19 -2.61
N GLU A 109 15.22 2.74 -2.97
CA GLU A 109 16.09 2.03 -2.01
C GLU A 109 16.52 2.90 -0.81
N TRP A 110 16.84 4.17 -1.08
CA TRP A 110 17.21 5.13 -0.03
C TRP A 110 16.04 5.46 0.90
N ILE A 111 14.83 5.67 0.35
CA ILE A 111 13.60 5.87 1.12
C ILE A 111 13.26 4.59 1.90
N LEU A 112 13.45 3.41 1.29
CA LEU A 112 13.06 2.14 1.87
C LEU A 112 14.00 1.64 2.97
N LYS A 113 15.28 2.02 2.96
CA LYS A 113 16.23 1.78 4.05
C LYS A 113 15.79 2.40 5.39
N GLY A 114 14.99 3.48 5.37
CA GLY A 114 14.33 4.05 6.56
C GLY A 114 12.89 3.55 6.83
N SER A 115 12.22 2.97 5.82
CA SER A 115 10.75 2.79 5.75
C SER A 115 10.09 1.69 6.61
N ASN A 116 10.76 1.17 7.65
CA ASN A 116 10.04 0.31 8.60
C ASN A 116 9.18 1.13 9.58
N GLU A 117 9.35 2.45 9.58
CA GLU A 117 8.55 3.38 10.36
C GLU A 117 7.29 3.75 9.58
N SER A 118 6.17 3.20 10.02
CA SER A 118 4.86 3.79 9.76
C SER A 118 4.66 4.96 10.72
N GLN A 119 4.08 6.05 10.22
CA GLN A 119 3.61 7.14 11.06
C GLN A 119 2.12 6.95 11.29
N LYS A 120 1.71 6.97 12.56
CA LYS A 120 0.30 6.91 12.95
C LYS A 120 -0.24 8.32 13.17
N PHE A 121 -1.43 8.56 12.65
CA PHE A 121 -2.20 9.79 12.80
C PHE A 121 -3.52 9.45 13.47
N ASP A 122 -3.80 10.06 14.61
CA ASP A 122 -5.10 10.02 15.26
C ASP A 122 -5.91 11.23 14.79
N ILE A 123 -6.97 11.00 14.00
CA ILE A 123 -7.61 12.02 13.15
C ILE A 123 -9.00 12.41 13.69
N ASN A 124 -9.84 11.42 14.01
CA ASN A 124 -11.22 11.59 14.51
C ASN A 124 -12.03 12.70 13.80
N LYS A 125 -12.04 12.73 12.47
CA LYS A 125 -12.68 13.78 11.67
C LYS A 125 -13.85 13.25 10.86
N GLU A 126 -14.99 13.93 10.94
CA GLU A 126 -16.19 13.61 10.16
C GLU A 126 -16.07 14.04 8.70
N PHE A 127 -16.55 13.20 7.79
CA PHE A 127 -16.65 13.53 6.37
C PHE A 127 -17.85 14.43 6.13
N GLY A 128 -17.66 15.75 6.15
CA GLY A 128 -18.77 16.70 6.01
C GLY A 128 -19.83 16.49 7.09
N ASN A 129 -21.09 16.33 6.68
CA ASN A 129 -22.23 16.06 7.57
C ASN A 129 -22.78 14.63 7.35
N THR A 130 -21.89 13.67 7.13
CA THR A 130 -22.28 12.28 6.84
C THR A 130 -22.52 11.44 8.11
N GLY A 131 -21.98 11.87 9.25
CA GLY A 131 -21.85 11.07 10.46
C GLY A 131 -20.70 10.05 10.42
N VAL A 132 -20.13 9.75 9.26
CA VAL A 132 -18.99 8.84 9.11
C VAL A 132 -17.70 9.57 9.42
N LYS A 133 -16.80 8.94 10.18
CA LYS A 133 -15.54 9.56 10.60
C LYS A 133 -14.33 8.77 10.14
N LEU A 134 -13.29 9.47 9.70
CA LEU A 134 -11.95 8.90 9.68
C LEU A 134 -11.36 9.00 11.09
N VAL A 135 -11.18 7.86 11.74
CA VAL A 135 -10.67 7.76 13.11
C VAL A 135 -9.16 7.89 13.12
N SER A 136 -8.46 7.14 12.28
CA SER A 136 -7.00 7.13 12.23
C SER A 136 -6.46 6.72 10.86
N ALA A 137 -5.20 7.06 10.63
CA ALA A 137 -4.42 6.56 9.50
C ALA A 137 -3.03 6.11 9.98
N GLU A 138 -2.55 4.96 9.54
CA GLU A 138 -1.16 4.52 9.69
C GLU A 138 -0.53 4.48 8.29
N ILE A 139 0.46 5.34 8.05
CA ILE A 139 1.01 5.58 6.71
C ILE A 139 2.47 5.15 6.68
N SER A 140 2.82 4.37 5.66
CA SER A 140 4.19 4.00 5.33
C SER A 140 4.55 4.45 3.92
N ALA A 141 5.81 4.25 3.54
CA ALA A 141 6.29 4.55 2.20
C ALA A 141 5.53 3.79 1.08
N LEU A 142 4.90 2.66 1.39
CA LEU A 142 4.33 1.73 0.40
C LEU A 142 2.83 1.49 0.56
N GLY A 143 2.21 2.04 1.60
CA GLY A 143 0.79 1.79 1.87
C GLY A 143 0.27 2.49 3.10
N LEU A 144 -1.06 2.55 3.16
CA LEU A 144 -1.81 3.19 4.23
C LEU A 144 -2.80 2.18 4.82
N GLU A 145 -2.99 2.26 6.12
CA GLU A 145 -4.09 1.63 6.84
C GLU A 145 -5.00 2.75 7.36
N LEU A 146 -6.25 2.75 6.92
CA LEU A 146 -7.25 3.76 7.25
C LEU A 146 -8.32 3.11 8.12
N VAL A 147 -8.68 3.75 9.23
CA VAL A 147 -9.75 3.28 10.11
C VAL A 147 -10.87 4.29 10.10
N SER A 148 -12.04 3.88 9.63
CA SER A 148 -13.25 4.69 9.60
C SER A 148 -14.29 4.14 10.57
N ASP A 149 -15.06 5.02 11.22
CA ASP A 149 -16.17 4.65 12.10
C ASP A 149 -17.50 5.00 11.43
N TYR A 150 -18.37 3.99 11.35
CA TYR A 150 -19.69 4.05 10.75
C TYR A 150 -20.76 3.92 11.84
N PRO A 151 -21.40 5.02 12.28
CA PRO A 151 -22.43 4.95 13.30
C PRO A 151 -23.62 4.08 12.85
N LYS A 152 -24.19 3.33 13.79
CA LYS A 152 -25.36 2.50 13.53
C LYS A 152 -26.53 3.36 13.01
N GLY A 153 -27.13 2.95 11.89
CA GLY A 153 -28.23 3.68 11.26
C GLY A 153 -27.80 4.89 10.43
N CYS A 154 -26.51 5.12 10.24
CA CYS A 154 -26.01 6.16 9.34
C CYS A 154 -26.41 5.85 7.89
N LYS A 155 -26.98 6.86 7.20
CA LYS A 155 -27.42 6.72 5.81
C LYS A 155 -26.26 6.57 4.81
N TYR A 156 -25.06 7.02 5.17
CA TYR A 156 -23.84 6.89 4.35
C TYR A 156 -23.07 5.59 4.62
N ALA A 157 -23.67 4.67 5.37
CA ALA A 157 -23.06 3.39 5.68
C ALA A 157 -23.64 2.25 4.84
N ASP A 158 -24.39 2.54 3.78
CA ASP A 158 -24.96 1.55 2.87
C ASP A 158 -24.25 1.62 1.52
N MET A 159 -23.48 0.58 1.15
CA MET A 159 -22.76 0.55 -0.13
C MET A 159 -23.71 0.50 -1.34
N ASN A 160 -24.94 0.00 -1.14
CA ASN A 160 -25.96 -0.11 -2.18
C ASN A 160 -27.02 0.99 -2.06
N GLY A 161 -26.88 1.89 -1.08
CA GLY A 161 -27.81 2.98 -0.85
C GLY A 161 -27.60 4.17 -1.77
N GLU A 162 -28.56 5.09 -1.78
CA GLU A 162 -28.49 6.37 -2.50
C GLU A 162 -27.30 7.23 -2.05
N HIS A 163 -26.89 7.06 -0.79
CA HIS A 163 -25.77 7.74 -0.17
C HIS A 163 -24.66 6.74 0.14
N GLN A 164 -23.71 6.59 -0.79
CA GLN A 164 -22.58 5.69 -0.61
C GLN A 164 -21.55 6.23 0.40
N PRO A 165 -20.79 5.35 1.06
CA PRO A 165 -19.73 5.75 1.97
C PRO A 165 -18.61 6.50 1.25
N PRO A 166 -17.97 7.48 1.92
CA PRO A 166 -16.75 8.09 1.42
C PRO A 166 -15.67 7.02 1.18
N SER A 167 -15.09 6.99 -0.02
CA SER A 167 -14.06 6.02 -0.38
C SER A 167 -12.71 6.70 -0.53
N PHE A 168 -11.63 6.04 -0.11
CA PHE A 168 -10.30 6.61 -0.24
C PHE A 168 -9.97 6.88 -1.71
N ALA A 169 -9.42 8.05 -2.01
CA ALA A 169 -9.07 8.46 -3.38
C ALA A 169 -7.55 8.57 -3.58
N GLY A 170 -6.81 8.91 -2.53
CA GLY A 170 -5.37 9.11 -2.63
C GLY A 170 -4.83 10.09 -1.60
N VAL A 171 -3.59 10.50 -1.81
CA VAL A 171 -2.88 11.45 -0.97
C VAL A 171 -2.54 12.71 -1.74
N LYS A 172 -2.65 13.86 -1.07
CA LYS A 172 -2.22 15.17 -1.56
C LYS A 172 -0.91 15.54 -0.88
N MET A 173 0.10 15.85 -1.66
CA MET A 173 1.43 16.25 -1.21
C MET A 173 1.50 17.75 -0.92
N LYS A 174 2.51 18.19 -0.16
CA LYS A 174 2.77 19.60 0.14
C LYS A 174 3.12 20.41 -1.11
N ASP A 175 3.73 19.79 -2.12
CA ASP A 175 4.02 20.40 -3.42
C ASP A 175 2.77 20.50 -4.34
N GLY A 176 1.61 20.04 -3.87
CA GLY A 176 0.35 20.09 -4.59
C GLY A 176 0.06 18.88 -5.47
N LYS A 177 1.00 17.94 -5.65
CA LYS A 177 0.75 16.71 -6.40
C LYS A 177 -0.24 15.81 -5.67
N VAL A 178 -1.03 15.08 -6.45
CA VAL A 178 -1.97 14.08 -5.95
C VAL A 178 -1.56 12.70 -6.45
N TYR A 179 -1.47 11.74 -5.55
CA TYR A 179 -1.19 10.34 -5.87
C TYR A 179 -2.38 9.49 -5.49
N THR A 180 -3.00 8.85 -6.47
CA THR A 180 -4.11 7.93 -6.24
C THR A 180 -3.61 6.63 -5.64
N TYR A 181 -4.50 5.93 -4.95
CA TYR A 181 -4.24 4.55 -4.55
C TYR A 181 -4.30 3.63 -5.80
N GLU A 182 -3.58 2.51 -5.73
CA GLU A 182 -3.57 1.50 -6.78
C GLU A 182 -4.63 0.43 -6.54
N SER A 183 -4.72 -0.05 -5.31
CA SER A 183 -5.66 -1.08 -4.93
C SER A 183 -5.96 -1.06 -3.43
N VAL A 184 -7.19 -1.44 -3.08
CA VAL A 184 -7.53 -1.87 -1.72
C VAL A 184 -7.08 -3.32 -1.57
N VAL A 185 -6.27 -3.59 -0.55
CA VAL A 185 -5.61 -4.88 -0.33
C VAL A 185 -6.35 -5.73 0.69
N ASP A 186 -6.95 -5.11 1.70
CA ASP A 186 -7.80 -5.79 2.69
C ASP A 186 -8.81 -4.78 3.26
N GLY A 187 -10.01 -5.25 3.54
CA GLY A 187 -11.11 -4.49 4.14
C GLY A 187 -11.74 -5.34 5.23
N SER A 188 -11.73 -4.88 6.48
CA SER A 188 -12.30 -5.65 7.61
C SER A 188 -12.98 -4.73 8.61
N GLY A 189 -14.17 -5.09 9.08
CA GLY A 189 -14.91 -4.32 10.08
C GLY A 189 -15.31 -5.12 11.31
N GLU A 190 -15.54 -4.43 12.43
CA GLU A 190 -15.90 -5.04 13.72
C GLU A 190 -17.29 -5.68 13.70
N GLN A 191 -18.24 -5.15 12.92
CA GLN A 191 -19.58 -5.73 12.73
C GLN A 191 -20.07 -5.49 11.30
N PHE A 192 -19.91 -6.51 10.45
CA PHE A 192 -20.39 -6.50 9.07
C PHE A 192 -21.62 -7.42 9.02
N GLU A 193 -22.80 -6.87 8.73
CA GLU A 193 -23.94 -7.71 8.35
C GLU A 193 -23.70 -8.15 6.90
N THR A 194 -22.87 -9.17 6.68
CA THR A 194 -22.71 -9.80 5.36
C THR A 194 -23.98 -10.59 5.05
N GLY A 195 -25.00 -9.88 4.62
CA GLY A 195 -26.13 -10.37 3.84
C GLY A 195 -26.31 -9.47 2.61
N SER A 196 -27.35 -9.71 1.82
CA SER A 196 -27.72 -8.94 0.61
C SER A 196 -27.99 -7.43 0.81
N SER A 197 -27.76 -6.88 2.01
CA SER A 197 -28.06 -5.50 2.39
C SER A 197 -26.93 -4.49 2.19
N GLY A 198 -25.65 -4.87 2.21
CA GLY A 198 -24.52 -3.95 1.96
C GLY A 198 -24.26 -2.86 3.02
N LYS A 199 -24.75 -3.04 4.25
CA LYS A 199 -24.65 -2.04 5.34
C LYS A 199 -23.42 -2.25 6.24
N LEU A 200 -22.72 -1.16 6.51
CA LEU A 200 -21.56 -1.02 7.39
C LEU A 200 -21.98 -0.43 8.74
N TYR A 201 -21.45 -0.94 9.85
CA TYR A 201 -21.54 -0.28 11.14
C TYR A 201 -20.36 -0.65 12.05
N GLY A 202 -19.97 0.30 12.90
CA GLY A 202 -18.76 0.20 13.71
C GLY A 202 -17.50 0.54 12.93
N LYS A 203 -16.34 0.09 13.43
CA LYS A 203 -15.05 0.40 12.82
C LYS A 203 -14.79 -0.48 11.60
N PHE A 204 -14.36 0.15 10.52
CA PHE A 204 -13.90 -0.49 9.30
C PHE A 204 -12.45 -0.10 9.04
N THR A 205 -11.62 -1.08 8.74
CA THR A 205 -10.20 -0.89 8.43
C THR A 205 -9.97 -1.22 6.96
N GLU A 206 -9.40 -0.27 6.23
CA GLU A 206 -9.00 -0.42 4.83
C GLU A 206 -7.49 -0.33 4.72
N THR A 207 -6.87 -1.33 4.09
CA THR A 207 -5.45 -1.27 3.73
C THR A 207 -5.34 -0.97 2.24
N VAL A 208 -4.60 0.07 1.90
CA VAL A 208 -4.42 0.53 0.51
C VAL A 208 -2.95 0.62 0.15
N THR A 209 -2.66 0.36 -1.12
CA THR A 209 -1.31 0.50 -1.70
C THR A 209 -1.29 1.65 -2.68
N THR A 210 -0.14 2.31 -2.82
CA THR A 210 0.05 3.41 -3.76
C THR A 210 1.03 3.01 -4.87
N LYS A 211 0.76 3.47 -6.10
CA LYS A 211 1.67 3.25 -7.25
C LYS A 211 3.03 3.91 -7.06
N LYS A 212 3.08 4.94 -6.20
CA LYS A 212 4.29 5.70 -5.88
C LYS A 212 4.70 5.47 -4.44
N ILE A 213 6.00 5.55 -4.19
CA ILE A 213 6.51 5.70 -2.84
C ILE A 213 6.11 7.05 -2.27
N LEU A 214 5.63 7.03 -1.03
CA LEU A 214 5.25 8.22 -0.30
C LEU A 214 6.31 8.59 0.74
N GLU A 215 6.82 9.81 0.67
CA GLU A 215 7.50 10.41 1.82
C GLU A 215 6.43 10.96 2.78
N VAL A 216 6.19 10.26 3.90
CA VAL A 216 5.06 10.55 4.80
C VAL A 216 5.05 12.00 5.29
N LYS A 217 6.22 12.58 5.56
CA LYS A 217 6.39 13.98 6.01
C LYS A 217 5.99 15.01 4.95
N GLN A 218 5.94 14.63 3.68
CA GLN A 218 5.53 15.48 2.56
C GLN A 218 4.03 15.36 2.25
N ILE A 219 3.31 14.45 2.92
CA ILE A 219 1.87 14.36 2.76
C ILE A 219 1.22 15.54 3.48
N LYS A 220 0.37 16.25 2.76
CA LYS A 220 -0.44 17.37 3.27
C LYS A 220 -1.81 16.91 3.72
N ALA A 221 -2.45 16.03 2.96
CA ALA A 221 -3.81 15.57 3.25
C ALA A 221 -4.11 14.19 2.64
N LEU A 222 -5.09 13.50 3.22
CA LEU A 222 -5.76 12.34 2.64
C LEU A 222 -7.02 12.80 1.91
N LEU A 223 -7.27 12.24 0.73
CA LEU A 223 -8.42 12.56 -0.11
C LEU A 223 -9.39 11.38 -0.14
N PHE A 224 -10.68 11.67 -0.03
CA PHE A 224 -11.75 10.68 -0.13
C PHE A 224 -12.82 11.20 -1.08
N PHE A 225 -13.30 10.36 -2.00
CA PHE A 225 -14.40 10.74 -2.88
C PHE A 225 -15.70 10.93 -2.09
N LYS A 226 -16.49 11.93 -2.47
CA LYS A 226 -17.84 12.15 -1.93
C LYS A 226 -18.89 11.17 -2.48
N LYS A 227 -18.62 10.58 -3.64
CA LYS A 227 -19.45 9.60 -4.36
C LYS A 227 -18.53 8.51 -4.96
N SER A 228 -19.03 7.32 -5.30
CA SER A 228 -18.18 6.27 -5.87
C SER A 228 -17.35 6.73 -7.06
N ALA A 229 -16.15 6.16 -7.16
CA ALA A 229 -15.30 6.26 -8.33
C ALA A 229 -15.95 5.51 -9.51
N GLY A 230 -16.89 6.16 -10.20
CA GLY A 230 -17.61 5.62 -11.36
C GLY A 230 -18.55 6.62 -12.04
N ASP A 231 -18.93 7.70 -11.34
CA ASP A 231 -19.92 8.67 -11.84
C ASP A 231 -19.33 9.76 -12.77
N SER A 232 -18.01 9.82 -12.96
CA SER A 232 -17.35 10.86 -13.77
C SER A 232 -16.02 10.41 -14.37
N GLU A 233 -15.78 10.77 -15.62
CA GLU A 233 -14.48 10.58 -16.31
C GLU A 233 -13.39 11.55 -15.80
N THR A 234 -13.78 12.61 -15.10
CA THR A 234 -12.86 13.63 -14.54
C THR A 234 -13.32 14.11 -13.17
N TYR A 235 -12.42 14.14 -12.20
CA TYR A 235 -12.71 14.59 -10.83
C TYR A 235 -12.07 15.94 -10.52
N LYS A 236 -12.83 16.85 -9.90
CA LYS A 236 -12.42 18.18 -9.46
C LYS A 236 -12.20 18.20 -7.94
N ALA A 237 -11.54 19.25 -7.44
CA ALA A 237 -11.29 19.39 -6.00
C ALA A 237 -12.58 19.34 -5.14
N GLU A 238 -13.71 19.82 -5.67
CA GLU A 238 -15.01 19.78 -5.01
C GLU A 238 -15.61 18.36 -4.85
N ASP A 239 -15.10 17.37 -5.57
CA ASP A 239 -15.56 15.97 -5.49
C ASP A 239 -14.94 15.20 -4.32
N TYR A 240 -14.02 15.83 -3.58
CA TYR A 240 -13.27 15.22 -2.50
C TYR A 240 -13.60 15.82 -1.13
N TYR A 241 -13.60 14.97 -0.12
CA TYR A 241 -13.28 15.37 1.24
C TYR A 241 -11.75 15.41 1.38
N GLU A 242 -11.22 16.57 1.81
CA GLU A 242 -9.81 16.74 2.13
C GLU A 242 -9.62 16.67 3.66
N ILE A 243 -8.83 15.69 4.11
CA ILE A 243 -8.49 15.48 5.52
C ILE A 243 -7.01 15.84 5.71
N PRO A 244 -6.70 17.06 6.19
CA PRO A 244 -5.32 17.47 6.43
C PRO A 244 -4.64 16.56 7.46
N LEU A 245 -3.38 16.22 7.20
CA LEU A 245 -2.53 15.55 8.18
C LEU A 245 -1.65 16.63 8.82
N GLU A 246 -1.96 16.97 10.06
CA GLU A 246 -1.09 17.83 10.85
C GLU A 246 0.06 16.98 11.39
N VAL A 247 1.30 17.39 11.13
CA VAL A 247 2.46 16.83 11.82
C VAL A 247 2.56 17.59 13.13
N GLU A 248 2.39 16.90 14.27
CA GLU A 248 2.67 17.50 15.58
C GLU A 248 4.08 18.13 15.54
N LYS A 249 4.15 19.40 15.97
CA LYS A 249 5.39 20.20 15.98
C LYS A 249 6.41 19.66 16.97
#